data_AF-A0A5D3YHC3-F1
#
_entry.id   AF-A0A5D3YHC3-F1
#
_cell.length_a   1.000
_cell.length_b   1.000
_cell.length_c   1.000
_cell.angle_alpha   90.00
_cell.angle_beta   90.00
_cell.angle_gamma   90.00
#
_symmetry.space_group_name_H-M   'P 1'
#
loop_
_entity.id
_entity.type
_entity.pdbx_description
1 polymer ?
#
loop_
_entity_poly.entity_id
_entity_poly.type
_entity_poly.pdbx_seq_one_letter_code
_entity_poly.pdbx_strand_id
1 'polypeptide(L)'
;MEKDIQTYESEELTIEFDKNRCIHSAECVNNLNEVFDPQKKPWIQPEEASAQKIKETVHHCPTGALHYSGAEEEKPARENTITVVPDGPLYLRGNIEIQNAEGETVLEDTRVALCRCGASENKPLCDNSHEQIDFNAEAGFDEAKLNPTDDGDTSPKKLIVKLMDDGPMLLEGTYRVHSIANQAVNSSKNVALCRCGESSGKPFCDGTHKDVGFEA
;
A
#
# COMPACT_ATOMS: atom_id res chain seq x y z
N MET A 1 8.60 7.29 -9.36
CA MET A 1 8.87 6.82 -7.99
C MET A 1 10.33 6.38 -7.94
N GLU A 2 11.13 7.03 -7.10
CA GLU A 2 12.55 6.67 -6.96
C GLU A 2 12.68 5.42 -6.09
N LYS A 3 13.51 4.47 -6.51
CA LYS A 3 13.76 3.21 -5.80
C LYS A 3 15.12 3.28 -5.11
N ASP A 4 15.20 2.90 -3.84
CA ASP A 4 16.47 2.70 -3.11
C ASP A 4 16.50 1.26 -2.59
N ILE A 5 16.85 0.34 -3.48
CA ILE A 5 16.79 -1.11 -3.22
C ILE A 5 18.13 -1.63 -2.70
N GLN A 6 18.08 -2.34 -1.59
CA GLN A 6 19.16 -3.17 -1.07
C GLN A 6 18.80 -4.65 -1.24
N THR A 7 19.78 -5.48 -1.61
CA THR A 7 19.59 -6.92 -1.81
C THR A 7 20.40 -7.72 -0.80
N TYR A 8 19.84 -8.83 -0.35
CA TYR A 8 20.44 -9.76 0.61
C TYR A 8 20.19 -11.18 0.14
N GLU A 9 21.27 -11.91 -0.16
CA GLU A 9 21.20 -13.22 -0.81
C GLU A 9 21.53 -14.33 0.19
N SER A 10 20.81 -15.44 0.09
CA SER A 10 21.19 -16.74 0.67
C SER A 10 21.23 -17.82 -0.41
N GLU A 11 21.54 -19.06 -0.03
CA GLU A 11 21.49 -20.20 -0.96
C GLU A 11 20.08 -20.47 -1.54
N GLU A 12 19.01 -20.12 -0.81
CA GLU A 12 17.63 -20.47 -1.18
C GLU A 12 16.82 -19.32 -1.81
N LEU A 13 17.13 -18.06 -1.48
CA LEU A 13 16.39 -16.89 -1.97
C LEU A 13 17.21 -15.60 -1.91
N THR A 14 16.69 -14.56 -2.58
CA THR A 14 17.15 -13.18 -2.43
C THR A 14 16.04 -12.34 -1.80
N ILE A 15 16.37 -11.54 -0.79
CA ILE A 15 15.48 -10.53 -0.19
C ILE A 15 15.82 -9.17 -0.81
N GLU A 16 14.82 -8.46 -1.29
CA GLU A 16 14.93 -7.08 -1.73
C GLU A 16 14.26 -6.15 -0.71
N PHE A 17 14.92 -5.04 -0.37
CA PHE A 17 14.43 -4.03 0.54
C PHE A 17 14.49 -2.63 -0.09
N ASP A 18 13.34 -2.04 -0.37
CA ASP A 18 13.23 -0.65 -0.87
C ASP A 18 13.06 0.33 0.30
N LYS A 19 14.11 1.11 0.58
CA LYS A 19 14.12 2.07 1.69
C LYS A 19 13.05 3.14 1.53
N ASN A 20 12.80 3.59 0.30
CA ASN A 20 11.87 4.68 0.02
C ASN A 20 10.41 4.29 0.27
N ARG A 21 10.13 3.00 0.42
CA ARG A 21 8.78 2.46 0.69
C ARG A 21 8.60 1.99 2.13
N CYS A 22 9.68 1.90 2.90
CA CYS A 22 9.60 1.42 4.27
C CYS A 22 9.09 2.53 5.18
N ILE A 23 7.91 2.33 5.76
CA ILE A 23 7.33 3.22 6.76
C ILE A 23 7.60 2.75 8.19
N HIS A 24 8.57 1.86 8.38
CA HIS A 24 8.95 1.35 9.70
C HIS A 24 7.80 0.73 10.53
N SER A 25 6.85 0.05 9.88
CA SER A 25 5.74 -0.69 10.53
C SER A 25 6.17 -1.76 11.54
N ALA A 26 7.47 -2.08 11.59
CA ALA A 26 8.07 -3.10 12.46
C ALA A 26 7.57 -4.54 12.25
N GLU A 27 6.70 -4.80 11.27
CA GLU A 27 6.19 -6.15 10.97
C GLU A 27 7.32 -7.16 10.74
N CYS A 28 8.35 -6.83 9.96
CA CYS A 28 9.46 -7.75 9.71
C CYS A 28 10.27 -8.09 10.98
N VAL A 29 10.59 -7.07 11.78
CA VAL A 29 11.37 -7.22 13.02
C VAL A 29 10.57 -7.96 14.08
N ASN A 30 9.27 -7.70 14.20
CA ASN A 30 8.41 -8.33 15.20
C ASN A 30 8.12 -9.81 14.88
N ASN A 31 8.07 -10.18 13.60
CA ASN A 31 7.74 -11.54 13.18
C ASN A 31 8.97 -12.45 13.01
N LEU A 32 10.17 -11.93 12.71
CA LEU A 32 11.39 -12.73 12.50
C LEU A 32 12.67 -11.96 12.80
N ASN A 33 12.89 -11.61 14.07
CA ASN A 33 14.02 -10.77 14.50
C ASN A 33 15.40 -11.42 14.32
N GLU A 34 15.48 -12.75 14.19
CA GLU A 34 16.74 -13.43 13.89
C GLU A 34 17.29 -13.03 12.52
N VAL A 35 16.39 -12.80 11.55
CA VAL A 35 16.69 -12.36 10.17
C VAL A 35 16.69 -10.84 10.08
N PHE A 36 15.67 -10.16 10.61
CA PHE A 36 15.49 -8.71 10.50
C PHE A 36 15.85 -8.00 11.82
N ASP A 37 17.10 -7.58 11.96
CA ASP A 37 17.63 -6.98 13.18
C ASP A 37 18.29 -5.61 12.90
N PRO A 38 17.63 -4.49 13.25
CA PRO A 38 18.18 -3.14 13.09
C PRO A 38 19.51 -2.88 13.83
N GLN A 39 19.90 -3.74 14.78
CA GLN A 39 21.15 -3.61 15.51
C GLN A 39 22.33 -4.29 14.80
N LYS A 40 22.07 -5.18 13.83
CA LYS A 40 23.11 -5.88 13.05
C LYS A 40 23.54 -5.10 11.80
N LYS A 41 24.71 -5.47 11.27
CA LYS A 41 25.22 -5.02 9.98
C LYS A 41 25.80 -6.23 9.22
N PRO A 42 25.17 -6.69 8.12
CA PRO A 42 23.88 -6.21 7.58
C PRO A 42 22.71 -6.44 8.56
N TRP A 43 21.65 -5.63 8.42
CA TRP A 43 20.46 -5.73 9.28
C TRP A 43 19.50 -6.85 8.84
N ILE A 44 19.64 -7.33 7.60
CA ILE A 44 18.92 -8.49 7.07
C ILE A 44 19.92 -9.63 6.90
N GLN A 45 19.67 -10.75 7.59
CA GLN A 45 20.53 -11.93 7.64
C GLN A 45 19.75 -13.14 7.11
N PRO A 46 19.67 -13.36 5.78
CA PRO A 46 18.78 -14.36 5.18
C PRO A 46 19.16 -15.82 5.51
N GLU A 47 20.35 -16.06 6.05
CA GLU A 47 20.83 -17.39 6.49
C GLU A 47 20.32 -17.81 7.88
N GLU A 48 19.71 -16.90 8.64
CA GLU A 48 19.31 -17.17 10.03
C GLU A 48 17.95 -17.88 10.15
N ALA A 49 17.23 -18.07 9.03
CA ALA A 49 15.97 -18.80 8.99
C ALA A 49 15.76 -19.50 7.63
N SER A 50 14.78 -20.41 7.58
CA SER A 50 14.42 -21.06 6.31
C SER A 50 13.76 -20.09 5.34
N ALA A 51 13.88 -20.34 4.03
CA ALA A 51 13.20 -19.56 3.00
C ALA A 51 11.70 -19.40 3.28
N GLN A 52 11.04 -20.46 3.78
CA GLN A 52 9.61 -20.42 4.07
C GLN A 52 9.24 -19.37 5.13
N LYS A 53 9.99 -19.30 6.25
CA LYS A 53 9.73 -18.31 7.30
C LYS A 53 10.00 -16.89 6.83
N ILE A 54 11.02 -16.71 5.99
CA ILE A 54 11.35 -15.42 5.39
C ILE A 54 10.23 -14.97 4.47
N LYS A 55 9.78 -15.84 3.54
CA LYS A 55 8.66 -15.55 2.64
C LYS A 55 7.39 -15.15 3.40
N GLU A 56 7.03 -15.93 4.44
CA GLU A 56 5.89 -15.62 5.33
C GLU A 56 6.05 -14.24 5.98
N THR A 57 7.23 -13.91 6.51
CA THR A 57 7.51 -12.61 7.13
C THR A 57 7.46 -11.46 6.13
N VAL A 58 8.01 -11.65 4.93
CA VAL A 58 7.96 -10.66 3.84
C VAL A 58 6.51 -10.37 3.45
N HIS A 59 5.63 -11.36 3.44
CA HIS A 59 4.20 -11.14 3.19
C HIS A 59 3.50 -10.28 4.25
N HIS A 60 4.06 -10.13 5.46
CA HIS A 60 3.55 -9.21 6.48
C HIS A 60 3.94 -7.75 6.24
N CYS A 61 4.95 -7.46 5.40
CA CYS A 61 5.34 -6.09 5.06
C CYS A 61 4.20 -5.35 4.35
N PRO A 62 3.55 -4.34 4.97
CA PRO A 62 2.31 -3.77 4.47
C PRO A 62 2.49 -2.83 3.27
N THR A 63 3.71 -2.36 3.01
CA THR A 63 3.99 -1.34 2.00
C THR A 63 4.59 -1.87 0.70
N GLY A 64 4.95 -3.16 0.67
CA GLY A 64 5.79 -3.72 -0.40
C GLY A 64 7.23 -3.20 -0.34
N ALA A 65 7.71 -2.72 0.81
CA ALA A 65 9.13 -2.39 0.96
C ALA A 65 10.01 -3.65 0.98
N LEU A 66 9.45 -4.81 1.26
CA LEU A 66 10.15 -6.10 1.24
C LEU A 66 9.54 -7.00 0.18
N HIS A 67 10.41 -7.61 -0.60
CA HIS A 67 10.11 -8.66 -1.58
C HIS A 67 11.15 -9.78 -1.47
N TYR A 68 10.83 -10.91 -2.09
CA TYR A 68 11.78 -11.99 -2.29
C TYR A 68 11.71 -12.50 -3.73
N SER A 69 12.82 -13.07 -4.20
CA SER A 69 12.91 -13.80 -5.47
C SER A 69 13.72 -15.10 -5.27
N GLY A 70 13.60 -16.04 -6.20
CA GLY A 70 14.26 -17.35 -6.12
C GLY A 70 13.52 -18.43 -6.89
N ALA A 71 13.42 -19.65 -6.33
CA ALA A 71 12.70 -20.76 -6.98
C ALA A 71 11.19 -20.52 -7.12
N GLU A 72 10.62 -19.69 -6.24
CA GLU A 72 9.23 -19.27 -6.30
C GLU A 72 9.16 -17.76 -6.22
N GLU A 73 8.45 -17.16 -7.18
CA GLU A 73 8.15 -15.74 -7.17
C GLU A 73 6.98 -15.42 -6.22
N GLU A 74 7.01 -14.20 -5.68
CA GLU A 74 5.88 -13.66 -4.94
C GLU A 74 4.64 -13.53 -5.84
N LYS A 75 3.49 -13.93 -5.30
CA LYS A 75 2.19 -13.86 -6.00
C LYS A 75 1.27 -12.85 -5.31
N PRO A 76 0.46 -12.11 -6.08
CA PRO A 76 -0.56 -11.25 -5.49
C PRO A 76 -1.58 -12.05 -4.69
N ALA A 77 -2.19 -11.39 -3.70
CA ALA A 77 -3.31 -11.97 -2.97
C ALA A 77 -4.47 -12.29 -3.94
N ARG A 78 -5.28 -13.30 -3.58
CA ARG A 78 -6.44 -13.71 -4.40
C ARG A 78 -7.52 -12.64 -4.51
N GLU A 79 -7.61 -11.79 -3.49
CA GLU A 79 -8.56 -10.70 -3.38
C GLU A 79 -7.78 -9.39 -3.24
N ASN A 80 -8.21 -8.37 -3.96
CA ASN A 80 -7.74 -7.01 -3.76
C ASN A 80 -8.41 -6.44 -2.52
N THR A 81 -7.63 -5.96 -1.56
CA THR A 81 -8.12 -5.40 -0.30
C THR A 81 -7.60 -3.99 -0.10
N ILE A 82 -8.44 -3.15 0.50
CA ILE A 82 -8.11 -1.79 0.90
C ILE A 82 -8.40 -1.67 2.39
N THR A 83 -7.37 -1.48 3.20
CA THR A 83 -7.52 -1.19 4.62
C THR A 83 -7.40 0.30 4.87
N VAL A 84 -8.45 0.89 5.44
CA VAL A 84 -8.42 2.25 5.99
C VAL A 84 -8.02 2.15 7.45
N VAL A 85 -6.94 2.81 7.85
CA VAL A 85 -6.50 2.88 9.26
C VAL A 85 -6.70 4.29 9.82
N PRO A 86 -6.92 4.44 11.14
CA PRO A 86 -6.94 5.76 11.78
C PRO A 86 -5.61 6.48 11.54
N ASP A 87 -5.66 7.78 11.29
CA ASP A 87 -4.51 8.70 11.28
C ASP A 87 -3.35 8.32 10.33
N GLY A 88 -3.54 7.29 9.51
CA GLY A 88 -2.49 6.70 8.69
C GLY A 88 -2.89 6.52 7.22
N PRO A 89 -2.10 5.75 6.47
CA PRO A 89 -2.26 5.57 5.03
C PRO A 89 -3.46 4.68 4.67
N LEU A 90 -3.66 4.48 3.36
CA LEU A 90 -4.47 3.38 2.83
C LEU A 90 -3.54 2.22 2.48
N TYR A 91 -3.76 1.05 3.08
CA TYR A 91 -3.02 -0.15 2.71
C TYR A 91 -3.77 -0.91 1.63
N LEU A 92 -3.16 -1.05 0.46
CA LEU A 92 -3.63 -1.89 -0.63
C LEU A 92 -2.86 -3.21 -0.60
N ARG A 93 -3.57 -4.33 -0.76
CA ARG A 93 -2.97 -5.66 -0.98
C ARG A 93 -3.74 -6.39 -2.06
N GLY A 94 -3.07 -6.92 -3.08
CA GLY A 94 -3.72 -7.48 -4.25
C GLY A 94 -2.80 -7.59 -5.45
N ASN A 95 -3.33 -7.47 -6.66
CA ASN A 95 -2.57 -7.34 -7.90
C ASN A 95 -2.60 -5.87 -8.34
N ILE A 96 -1.70 -5.03 -7.81
CA ILE A 96 -1.81 -3.57 -7.86
C ILE A 96 -1.02 -3.03 -9.06
N GLU A 97 -1.64 -2.12 -9.81
CA GLU A 97 -0.99 -1.34 -10.85
C GLU A 97 -1.25 0.15 -10.61
N ILE A 98 -0.19 0.94 -10.44
CA ILE A 98 -0.29 2.41 -10.37
C ILE A 98 0.08 2.99 -11.72
N GLN A 99 -0.77 3.87 -12.24
CA GLN A 99 -0.60 4.55 -13.53
C GLN A 99 -0.51 6.06 -13.38
N ASN A 100 0.21 6.75 -14.25
CA ASN A 100 0.14 8.22 -14.36
C ASN A 100 -1.16 8.67 -15.08
N ALA A 101 -1.32 9.98 -15.31
CA ALA A 101 -2.51 10.56 -15.94
C ALA A 101 -2.69 10.09 -17.40
N GLU A 102 -1.59 9.79 -18.09
CA GLU A 102 -1.55 9.24 -19.44
C GLU A 102 -1.94 7.75 -19.49
N GLY A 103 -1.94 7.06 -18.34
CA GLY A 103 -2.22 5.63 -18.24
C GLY A 103 -0.98 4.74 -18.35
N GLU A 104 0.22 5.31 -18.28
CA GLU A 104 1.47 4.57 -18.25
C GLU A 104 1.69 4.00 -16.85
N THR A 105 2.03 2.71 -16.77
CA THR A 105 2.34 2.03 -15.52
C THR A 105 3.63 2.59 -14.91
N VAL A 106 3.55 3.08 -13.67
CA VAL A 106 4.69 3.63 -12.91
C VAL A 106 5.09 2.74 -11.73
N LEU A 107 4.21 1.84 -11.28
CA LEU A 107 4.49 0.83 -10.25
C LEU A 107 3.57 -0.37 -10.45
N GLU A 108 4.11 -1.58 -10.35
CA GLU A 108 3.33 -2.81 -10.14
C GLU A 108 3.78 -3.44 -8.84
N ASP A 109 2.83 -3.90 -8.02
CA ASP A 109 3.15 -4.52 -6.75
C ASP A 109 2.04 -5.44 -6.23
N THR A 110 2.34 -6.21 -5.20
CA THR A 110 1.36 -6.95 -4.41
C THR A 110 0.84 -6.17 -3.20
N ARG A 111 1.58 -5.17 -2.70
CA ARG A 111 1.26 -4.37 -1.52
C ARG A 111 1.75 -2.93 -1.66
N VAL A 112 0.92 -1.96 -1.28
CA VAL A 112 1.26 -0.54 -1.32
C VAL A 112 0.61 0.19 -0.15
N ALA A 113 1.33 1.14 0.46
CA ALA A 113 0.74 2.14 1.35
C ALA A 113 0.58 3.47 0.60
N LEU A 114 -0.66 3.89 0.33
CA LEU A 114 -0.96 5.16 -0.31
C LEU A 114 -1.12 6.27 0.73
N CYS A 115 -0.59 7.45 0.42
CA CYS A 115 -0.76 8.65 1.23
C CYS A 115 -2.24 9.05 1.31
N ARG A 116 -2.73 9.24 2.54
CA ARG A 116 -4.09 9.74 2.84
C ARG A 116 -4.09 11.14 3.43
N CYS A 117 -2.94 11.59 3.95
CA CYS A 117 -2.80 12.86 4.67
C CYS A 117 -2.46 14.06 3.76
N GLY A 118 -2.04 13.83 2.52
CA GLY A 118 -1.63 14.89 1.59
C GLY A 118 -0.21 15.44 1.78
N ALA A 119 0.48 15.10 2.88
CA ALA A 119 1.79 15.69 3.19
C ALA A 119 3.00 14.94 2.61
N SER A 120 2.84 13.67 2.19
CA SER A 120 3.98 12.86 1.71
C SER A 120 4.82 13.54 0.63
N GLU A 121 6.14 13.49 0.74
CA GLU A 121 7.09 13.91 -0.28
C GLU A 121 7.33 12.80 -1.33
N ASN A 122 6.92 11.56 -1.03
CA ASN A 122 6.99 10.40 -1.92
C ASN A 122 5.64 10.05 -2.56
N LYS A 123 4.79 11.05 -2.86
CA LYS A 123 3.46 10.82 -3.44
C LYS A 123 3.52 9.94 -4.70
N PRO A 124 2.54 9.04 -4.89
CA PRO A 124 1.33 8.81 -4.09
C PRO A 124 1.56 7.92 -2.85
N LEU A 125 2.78 7.49 -2.58
CA LEU A 125 3.10 6.57 -1.50
C LEU A 125 3.14 7.28 -0.15
N CYS A 126 2.91 6.56 0.93
CA CYS A 126 3.10 7.05 2.29
C CYS A 126 4.59 7.02 2.68
N ASP A 127 5.04 8.05 3.38
CA ASP A 127 6.42 8.23 3.86
C ASP A 127 6.48 8.62 5.36
N ASN A 128 5.40 8.35 6.11
CA ASN A 128 5.19 8.78 7.50
C ASN A 128 5.04 10.28 7.76
N SER A 129 4.93 11.14 6.73
CA SER A 129 4.65 12.56 6.95
C SER A 129 3.37 12.81 7.77
N HIS A 130 2.42 11.87 7.76
CA HIS A 130 1.20 11.93 8.57
C HIS A 130 1.48 12.00 10.09
N GLU A 131 2.56 11.38 10.58
CA GLU A 131 2.97 11.47 11.98
C GLU A 131 3.54 12.86 12.31
N GLN A 132 4.23 13.49 11.35
CA GLN A 132 4.88 14.79 11.55
C GLN A 132 3.89 15.95 11.56
N ILE A 133 2.76 15.80 10.88
CA ILE A 133 1.71 16.82 10.79
C ILE A 133 0.52 16.53 11.72
N ASP A 134 0.66 15.56 12.64
CA ASP A 134 -0.41 15.10 13.53
C ASP A 134 -1.73 14.85 12.77
N PHE A 135 -1.62 14.13 11.64
CA PHE A 135 -2.77 13.89 10.78
C PHE A 135 -3.88 13.18 11.56
N ASN A 136 -5.03 13.84 11.65
CA ASN A 136 -6.20 13.29 12.33
C ASN A 136 -7.29 12.96 11.30
N ALA A 137 -7.55 11.68 11.12
CA ALA A 137 -8.66 11.22 10.32
C ALA A 137 -9.11 9.83 10.74
N GLU A 138 -10.39 9.74 11.08
CA GLU A 138 -11.10 8.49 11.34
C GLU A 138 -10.85 7.43 10.26
N ALA A 139 -10.93 6.17 10.67
CA ALA A 139 -10.84 5.03 9.75
C ALA A 139 -12.15 4.77 8.99
N GLY A 140 -13.17 5.58 9.23
CA GLY A 140 -14.49 5.46 8.62
C GLY A 140 -14.47 5.71 7.11
N PHE A 141 -15.42 5.10 6.40
CA PHE A 141 -15.70 5.41 5.01
C PHE A 141 -17.20 5.36 4.71
N ASP A 142 -17.64 6.16 3.72
CA ASP A 142 -19.03 6.20 3.27
C ASP A 142 -19.33 5.02 2.33
N GLU A 143 -20.02 4.01 2.84
CA GLU A 143 -20.41 2.81 2.09
C GLU A 143 -21.32 3.12 0.90
N ALA A 144 -22.09 4.21 0.94
CA ALA A 144 -22.95 4.62 -0.16
C ALA A 144 -22.13 5.01 -1.40
N LYS A 145 -20.84 5.38 -1.23
CA LYS A 145 -19.95 5.64 -2.36
C LYS A 145 -19.51 4.37 -3.08
N LEU A 146 -19.68 3.18 -2.51
CA LEU A 146 -19.11 1.93 -3.02
C LEU A 146 -20.05 1.11 -3.90
N ASN A 147 -21.37 1.34 -3.88
CA ASN A 147 -22.35 0.44 -4.50
C ASN A 147 -22.04 -1.05 -4.22
N PRO A 148 -22.27 -1.52 -2.98
CA PRO A 148 -21.87 -2.86 -2.54
C PRO A 148 -22.33 -3.98 -3.48
N THR A 149 -21.46 -4.97 -3.70
CA THR A 149 -21.77 -6.17 -4.49
C THR A 149 -21.83 -7.40 -3.60
N ASP A 150 -22.74 -8.34 -3.91
CA ASP A 150 -22.84 -9.62 -3.19
C ASP A 150 -21.62 -10.53 -3.46
N ASP A 151 -21.04 -10.40 -4.66
CA ASP A 151 -19.87 -11.17 -5.08
C ASP A 151 -18.57 -10.41 -4.76
N GLY A 152 -17.68 -11.06 -4.02
CA GLY A 152 -16.25 -10.74 -4.05
C GLY A 152 -15.64 -11.38 -5.29
N ASP A 153 -15.14 -10.59 -6.23
CA ASP A 153 -14.38 -11.16 -7.36
C ASP A 153 -13.07 -11.74 -6.82
N THR A 154 -12.97 -13.07 -6.89
CA THR A 154 -11.81 -13.85 -6.45
C THR A 154 -10.79 -14.07 -7.57
N SER A 155 -11.04 -13.50 -8.76
CA SER A 155 -10.08 -13.51 -9.85
C SER A 155 -9.03 -12.42 -9.62
N PRO A 156 -7.73 -12.71 -9.82
CA PRO A 156 -6.65 -11.74 -9.62
C PRO A 156 -6.61 -10.72 -10.76
N LYS A 157 -7.71 -10.02 -10.98
CA LYS A 157 -7.76 -8.86 -11.87
C LYS A 157 -6.96 -7.73 -11.22
N LYS A 158 -6.24 -7.01 -12.07
CA LYS A 158 -5.46 -5.85 -11.64
C LYS A 158 -6.37 -4.84 -10.93
N LEU A 159 -5.92 -4.36 -9.78
CA LEU A 159 -6.44 -3.18 -9.09
C LEU A 159 -5.66 -1.99 -9.60
N ILE A 160 -6.29 -1.17 -10.43
CA ILE A 160 -5.65 -0.03 -11.06
C ILE A 160 -5.84 1.21 -10.17
N VAL A 161 -4.75 1.91 -9.89
CA VAL A 161 -4.72 3.20 -9.20
C VAL A 161 -4.15 4.23 -10.18
N LYS A 162 -5.02 4.95 -10.87
CA LYS A 162 -4.62 5.99 -11.83
C LYS A 162 -4.47 7.34 -11.14
N LEU A 163 -3.29 7.94 -11.23
CA LEU A 163 -3.00 9.26 -10.68
C LEU A 163 -3.50 10.34 -11.63
N MET A 164 -4.37 11.22 -11.15
CA MET A 164 -4.78 12.40 -11.90
C MET A 164 -3.90 13.58 -11.52
N ASP A 165 -3.40 14.33 -12.50
CA ASP A 165 -2.67 15.60 -12.29
C ASP A 165 -3.44 16.50 -11.33
N ASP A 166 -2.75 16.98 -10.28
CA ASP A 166 -3.30 17.92 -9.28
C ASP A 166 -4.60 17.42 -8.63
N GLY A 167 -4.83 16.11 -8.69
CA GLY A 167 -6.12 15.51 -8.47
C GLY A 167 -6.09 14.22 -7.64
N PRO A 168 -7.25 13.54 -7.54
CA PRO A 168 -7.38 12.30 -6.80
C PRO A 168 -6.69 11.12 -7.49
N MET A 169 -6.66 9.98 -6.81
CA MET A 169 -6.31 8.70 -7.42
C MET A 169 -7.61 7.98 -7.83
N LEU A 170 -7.77 7.63 -9.09
CA LEU A 170 -8.90 6.84 -9.57
C LEU A 170 -8.59 5.36 -9.35
N LEU A 171 -9.43 4.71 -8.55
CA LEU A 171 -9.36 3.29 -8.26
C LEU A 171 -10.32 2.54 -9.17
N GLU A 172 -9.82 1.54 -9.90
CA GLU A 172 -10.60 0.70 -10.80
C GLU A 172 -10.30 -0.79 -10.57
N GLY A 173 -11.31 -1.63 -10.78
CA GLY A 173 -11.25 -3.08 -10.54
C GLY A 173 -12.20 -3.51 -9.44
N THR A 174 -12.07 -4.77 -9.04
CA THR A 174 -12.85 -5.32 -7.91
C THR A 174 -11.97 -5.35 -6.67
N TYR A 175 -12.52 -4.90 -5.54
CA TYR A 175 -11.82 -4.83 -4.27
C TYR A 175 -12.77 -4.98 -3.09
N ARG A 176 -12.20 -5.32 -1.95
CA ARG A 176 -12.85 -5.32 -0.65
C ARG A 176 -12.23 -4.26 0.24
N VAL A 177 -13.02 -3.27 0.64
CA VAL A 177 -12.57 -2.23 1.56
C VAL A 177 -13.03 -2.55 2.97
N HIS A 178 -12.16 -2.35 3.95
CA HIS A 178 -12.48 -2.56 5.36
C HIS A 178 -11.68 -1.61 6.25
N SER A 179 -12.14 -1.45 7.48
CA SER A 179 -11.48 -0.67 8.52
C SER A 179 -11.87 -1.21 9.89
N ILE A 180 -11.35 -0.60 10.95
CA ILE A 180 -11.82 -0.88 12.32
C ILE A 180 -13.20 -0.25 12.61
N ALA A 181 -13.62 0.72 11.80
CA ALA A 181 -14.84 1.51 12.00
C ALA A 181 -16.03 1.02 11.15
N ASN A 182 -15.77 0.21 10.11
CA ASN A 182 -16.78 -0.28 9.17
C ASN A 182 -16.70 -1.80 9.03
N GLN A 183 -17.81 -2.43 8.66
CA GLN A 183 -17.78 -3.78 8.13
C GLN A 183 -17.08 -3.78 6.76
N ALA A 184 -16.54 -4.94 6.39
CA ALA A 184 -15.91 -5.08 5.10
C ALA A 184 -16.95 -5.04 3.97
N VAL A 185 -16.71 -4.23 2.94
CA VAL A 185 -17.60 -4.03 1.79
C VAL A 185 -16.89 -4.44 0.51
N ASN A 186 -17.53 -5.31 -0.27
CA ASN A 186 -17.09 -5.65 -1.62
C ASN A 186 -17.63 -4.62 -2.62
N SER A 187 -16.79 -4.22 -3.58
CA SER A 187 -17.17 -3.27 -4.62
C SER A 187 -16.38 -3.51 -5.91
N SER A 188 -17.04 -3.26 -7.04
CA SER A 188 -16.41 -3.11 -8.37
C SER A 188 -16.61 -1.71 -8.95
N LYS A 189 -17.07 -0.76 -8.12
CA LYS A 189 -17.31 0.62 -8.53
C LYS A 189 -15.99 1.37 -8.61
N ASN A 190 -15.78 2.07 -9.72
CA ASN A 190 -14.68 3.01 -9.83
C ASN A 190 -14.92 4.18 -8.86
N VAL A 191 -13.94 4.45 -8.00
CA VAL A 191 -14.00 5.51 -6.98
C VAL A 191 -12.76 6.40 -7.07
N ALA A 192 -12.91 7.65 -6.67
CA ALA A 192 -11.79 8.56 -6.52
C ALA A 192 -11.33 8.57 -5.05
N LEU A 193 -10.09 8.21 -4.78
CA LEU A 193 -9.43 8.31 -3.48
C LEU A 193 -8.80 9.69 -3.32
N CYS A 194 -8.94 10.30 -2.13
CA CYS A 194 -8.34 11.57 -1.82
C CYS A 194 -6.80 11.44 -1.81
N ARG A 195 -6.12 12.33 -2.54
CA ARG A 195 -4.66 12.45 -2.57
C ARG A 195 -4.15 13.75 -1.91
N CYS A 196 -5.01 14.77 -1.82
CA CYS A 196 -4.65 16.09 -1.28
C CYS A 196 -4.68 16.18 0.24
N GLY A 197 -5.28 15.22 0.96
CA GLY A 197 -5.41 15.26 2.42
C GLY A 197 -6.60 16.08 2.96
N GLU A 198 -7.25 16.90 2.14
CA GLU A 198 -8.23 17.89 2.62
C GLU A 198 -9.70 17.47 2.44
N SER A 199 -9.97 16.28 1.89
CA SER A 199 -11.35 15.80 1.74
C SER A 199 -12.07 15.73 3.08
N SER A 200 -13.31 16.20 3.12
CA SER A 200 -14.23 16.04 4.25
C SER A 200 -14.83 14.63 4.32
N GLY A 201 -14.82 13.91 3.20
CA GLY A 201 -15.40 12.59 3.01
C GLY A 201 -14.36 11.49 2.80
N LYS A 202 -13.24 11.55 3.52
CA LYS A 202 -12.16 10.56 3.47
C LYS A 202 -12.69 9.12 3.64
N PRO A 203 -12.05 8.13 2.99
CA PRO A 203 -10.87 8.22 2.15
C PRO A 203 -11.16 8.69 0.72
N PHE A 204 -12.41 8.98 0.38
CA PHE A 204 -12.82 9.34 -0.97
C PHE A 204 -12.58 10.82 -1.26
N CYS A 205 -12.35 11.15 -2.52
CA CYS A 205 -12.33 12.52 -3.00
C CYS A 205 -13.75 13.11 -3.02
N ASP A 206 -13.86 14.38 -2.65
CA ASP A 206 -15.07 15.21 -2.68
C ASP A 206 -14.90 16.47 -3.55
N GLY A 207 -13.73 16.65 -4.18
CA GLY A 207 -13.41 17.78 -5.05
C GLY A 207 -12.53 18.85 -4.40
N THR A 208 -12.30 18.80 -3.08
CA THR A 208 -11.58 19.84 -2.33
C THR A 208 -10.16 20.13 -2.84
N HIS A 209 -9.51 19.18 -3.54
CA HIS A 209 -8.20 19.40 -4.18
C HIS A 209 -8.16 20.65 -5.08
N LYS A 210 -9.27 21.00 -5.74
CA LYS A 210 -9.37 22.20 -6.57
C LYS A 210 -9.37 23.49 -5.75
N ASP A 211 -10.06 23.46 -4.61
CA ASP A 211 -10.25 24.63 -3.76
C ASP A 211 -8.97 24.97 -2.98
N VAL A 212 -8.19 23.94 -2.63
CA VAL A 212 -6.91 24.10 -1.90
C VAL A 212 -5.70 24.24 -2.83
N GLY A 213 -5.91 24.21 -4.15
CA GLY A 213 -4.82 24.32 -5.13
C GLY A 213 -3.77 23.22 -4.98
N PHE A 214 -4.23 21.96 -4.84
CA PHE A 214 -3.34 20.83 -4.69
C PHE A 214 -2.48 20.63 -5.94
N GLU A 215 -1.16 20.49 -5.77
CA GLU A 215 -0.20 20.25 -6.86
C GLU A 215 0.62 18.98 -6.55
N ALA A 216 0.57 17.96 -7.43
CA ALA A 216 1.31 16.70 -7.27
C ALA A 216 1.29 15.77 -8.49
#